data_AF-A0A9D6MLT6-F1
#
_entry.id   AF-A0A9D6MLT6-F1
#
_cell.length_a   1.000
_cell.length_b   1.000
_cell.length_c   1.000
_cell.angle_alpha   90.00
_cell.angle_beta   90.00
_cell.angle_gamma   90.00
#
_symmetry.space_group_name_H-M   'P 1'
#
loop_
_entity.id
_entity.type
_entity.pdbx_description
1 polymer ?
#
loop_
_entity_poly.entity_id
_entity_poly.type
_entity_poly.pdbx_seq_one_letter_code
_entity_poly.pdbx_strand_id
1 'polypeptide(L)'
;MSRLALYLRLGRVSNLPTVWTNVLAGVVLAGARPPFATVVFLAGALSLFYVGGMFLNDAFDRAIDARDRPERPIPSGAIGAGEVFTIGYGLVATGVALIAWHAPRLGAVASALALAAAIILYDARHKENPLGPALMGLCRLLVYTTAALAVSPTLGRPVVVGALCLFAYLIGLTYSAKQETRARFQSVWPLAFLTTPLVHGLWAAAHGIVAGLVYLALLVSVMAAVRLLRATAPDRFPRAVAGLIAAIALVDALAIAGAGAPGLALTATLGWPATRALQRYVRGT
;
A
#
# COMPACT_ATOMS: atom_id res chain seq x y z
N MET A 1 18.24 14.68 15.37
CA MET A 1 16.95 13.96 15.29
C MET A 1 17.00 12.79 16.26
N SER A 2 15.94 12.50 17.03
CA SER A 2 15.94 11.33 17.93
C SER A 2 15.97 10.02 17.12
N ARG A 3 16.54 8.93 17.67
CA ARG A 3 16.52 7.61 17.02
C ARG A 3 15.09 7.14 16.67
N LEU A 4 14.12 7.44 17.53
CA LEU A 4 12.71 7.12 17.27
C LEU A 4 12.19 7.84 16.01
N ALA A 5 12.42 9.15 15.89
CA ALA A 5 11.98 9.90 14.72
C ALA A 5 12.67 9.42 13.44
N LEU A 6 13.93 8.97 13.53
CA LEU A 6 14.65 8.33 12.43
C LEU A 6 13.94 7.05 11.97
N TYR A 7 13.63 6.14 12.88
CA TYR A 7 12.97 4.87 12.56
C TYR A 7 11.56 5.07 12.02
N LEU A 8 10.78 6.01 12.57
CA LEU A 8 9.46 6.35 12.05
C LEU A 8 9.54 6.89 10.61
N ARG A 9 10.57 7.69 10.31
CA ARG A 9 10.83 8.22 8.96
C ARG A 9 11.24 7.11 7.99
N LEU A 10 12.17 6.24 8.37
CA LEU A 10 12.59 5.09 7.56
C LEU A 10 11.41 4.16 7.27
N GLY A 11 10.57 3.90 8.28
CA GLY A 11 9.40 3.03 8.14
C GLY A 11 8.25 3.61 7.31
N ARG A 12 8.32 4.89 6.90
CA ARG A 12 7.24 5.65 6.24
C ARG A 12 5.87 5.39 6.90
N VAL A 13 5.84 5.42 8.24
CA VAL A 13 4.70 4.96 9.07
C VAL A 13 3.40 5.72 8.79
N SER A 14 3.48 6.89 8.16
CA SER A 14 2.32 7.67 7.74
C SER A 14 1.42 6.95 6.75
N ASN A 15 1.93 5.94 6.03
CA ASN A 15 1.15 5.14 5.10
C ASN A 15 0.54 3.88 5.74
N LEU A 16 0.79 3.58 7.03
CA LEU A 16 0.21 2.42 7.71
C LEU A 16 -1.33 2.35 7.67
N PRO A 17 -2.09 3.46 7.71
CA PRO A 17 -3.54 3.37 7.58
C PRO A 17 -3.99 2.68 6.29
N THR A 18 -3.23 2.82 5.19
CA THR A 18 -3.50 2.11 3.92
C THR A 18 -3.31 0.59 4.04
N VAL A 19 -2.39 0.14 4.90
CA VAL A 19 -2.19 -1.29 5.18
C VAL A 19 -3.37 -1.80 5.98
N TRP A 20 -3.82 -1.04 7.00
CA TRP A 20 -4.94 -1.43 7.84
C TRP A 20 -6.25 -1.53 7.06
N THR A 21 -6.48 -0.63 6.10
CA THR A 21 -7.63 -0.73 5.19
C THR A 21 -7.50 -1.92 4.24
N ASN A 22 -6.31 -2.26 3.74
CA ASN A 22 -6.11 -3.49 2.95
C ASN A 22 -6.44 -4.75 3.79
N VAL A 23 -6.04 -4.78 5.07
CA VAL A 23 -6.37 -5.91 5.97
C VAL A 23 -7.88 -6.01 6.15
N LEU A 24 -8.54 -4.90 6.49
CA LEU A 24 -9.98 -4.88 6.69
C LEU A 24 -10.73 -5.34 5.44
N ALA A 25 -10.29 -4.87 4.27
CA ALA A 25 -10.90 -5.22 3.00
C ALA A 25 -10.66 -6.70 2.64
N GLY A 26 -9.46 -7.24 2.88
CA GLY A 26 -9.17 -8.67 2.76
C GLY A 26 -10.08 -9.54 3.62
N VAL A 27 -10.27 -9.16 4.88
CA VAL A 27 -11.13 -9.88 5.84
C VAL A 27 -12.60 -9.83 5.41
N VAL A 28 -13.12 -8.65 5.06
CA VAL A 28 -14.53 -8.48 4.65
C VAL A 28 -14.83 -9.22 3.36
N LEU A 29 -13.97 -9.08 2.33
CA LEU A 29 -14.18 -9.74 1.05
C LEU A 29 -14.07 -11.27 1.15
N ALA A 30 -13.34 -11.79 2.15
CA ALA A 30 -13.31 -13.22 2.45
C ALA A 30 -14.66 -13.74 2.99
N GLY A 31 -15.62 -12.86 3.31
CA GLY A 31 -16.90 -13.20 3.91
C GLY A 31 -16.79 -13.62 5.38
N ALA A 32 -15.60 -13.49 5.98
CA ALA A 32 -15.34 -13.86 7.35
C ALA A 32 -15.72 -12.73 8.31
N ARG A 33 -16.13 -13.10 9.52
CA ARG A 33 -16.39 -12.17 10.64
C ARG A 33 -15.52 -12.55 11.84
N PRO A 34 -14.18 -12.47 11.72
CA PRO A 34 -13.30 -12.83 12.81
C PRO A 34 -13.46 -11.85 13.99
N PRO A 35 -13.04 -12.24 15.20
CA PRO A 35 -12.97 -11.32 16.33
C PRO A 35 -12.15 -10.07 15.98
N PHE A 36 -12.52 -8.91 16.56
CA PHE A 36 -11.79 -7.66 16.34
C PHE A 36 -10.30 -7.79 16.68
N ALA A 37 -9.96 -8.55 17.72
CA ALA A 37 -8.58 -8.85 18.10
C ALA A 37 -7.77 -9.51 16.96
N THR A 38 -8.38 -10.39 16.15
CA THR A 38 -7.74 -10.99 14.97
C THR A 38 -7.45 -9.94 13.90
N VAL A 39 -8.39 -9.01 13.64
CA VAL A 39 -8.18 -7.94 12.65
C VAL A 39 -7.03 -7.02 13.08
N VAL A 40 -6.99 -6.65 14.36
CA VAL A 40 -5.90 -5.84 14.94
C VAL A 40 -4.57 -6.58 14.87
N PHE A 41 -4.56 -7.87 15.20
CA PHE A 41 -3.36 -8.70 15.11
C PHE A 41 -2.81 -8.76 13.68
N LEU A 42 -3.68 -9.03 12.70
CA LEU A 42 -3.30 -9.07 11.28
C LEU A 42 -2.81 -7.71 10.78
N ALA A 43 -3.46 -6.62 11.19
CA ALA A 43 -3.01 -5.26 10.89
C ALA A 43 -1.61 -4.99 11.46
N GLY A 44 -1.33 -5.45 12.69
CA GLY A 44 0.00 -5.39 13.30
C GLY A 44 1.04 -6.19 12.54
N ALA A 45 0.76 -7.47 12.25
CA ALA A 45 1.67 -8.35 11.52
C ALA A 45 1.99 -7.80 10.12
N LEU A 46 0.98 -7.38 9.35
CA LEU A 46 1.16 -6.81 8.01
C LEU A 46 1.78 -5.42 8.02
N SER A 47 1.68 -4.68 9.13
CA SER A 47 2.46 -3.45 9.34
C SER A 47 3.96 -3.74 9.44
N LEU A 48 4.37 -4.88 10.04
CA LEU A 48 5.78 -5.27 10.09
C LEU A 48 6.35 -5.56 8.69
N PHE A 49 5.60 -6.24 7.83
CA PHE A 49 5.99 -6.41 6.43
C PHE A 49 6.17 -5.07 5.72
N TYR A 50 5.23 -4.14 5.90
CA TYR A 50 5.31 -2.82 5.30
C TYR A 50 6.55 -2.04 5.79
N VAL A 51 6.71 -1.89 7.10
CA VAL A 51 7.83 -1.15 7.69
C VAL A 51 9.16 -1.82 7.36
N GLY A 52 9.23 -3.16 7.42
CA GLY A 52 10.41 -3.93 7.04
C GLY A 52 10.80 -3.71 5.58
N GLY A 53 9.81 -3.74 4.67
CA GLY A 53 10.02 -3.39 3.26
C GLY A 53 10.50 -1.96 3.07
N MET A 54 10.00 -0.99 3.85
CA MET A 54 10.51 0.39 3.74
C MET A 54 11.97 0.54 4.20
N PHE A 55 12.37 -0.20 5.24
CA PHE A 55 13.77 -0.25 5.67
C PHE A 55 14.65 -0.89 4.58
N LEU A 56 14.22 -2.03 4.03
CA LEU A 56 14.94 -2.71 2.96
C LEU A 56 15.05 -1.83 1.70
N ASN A 57 13.98 -1.11 1.35
CA ASN A 57 13.97 -0.16 0.23
C ASN A 57 15.11 0.87 0.34
N ASP A 58 15.20 1.57 1.48
CA ASP A 58 16.28 2.55 1.71
C ASP A 58 17.66 1.86 1.75
N ALA A 59 17.78 0.64 2.29
CA ALA A 59 19.04 -0.09 2.35
C ALA A 59 19.56 -0.57 0.98
N PHE A 60 18.69 -1.08 0.11
CA PHE A 60 19.02 -1.44 -1.26
C PHE A 60 19.33 -0.20 -2.11
N ASP A 61 18.64 0.92 -1.83
CA ASP A 61 18.80 2.17 -2.58
C ASP A 61 19.99 3.03 -2.16
N ARG A 62 20.71 2.67 -1.08
CA ARG A 62 21.80 3.46 -0.48
C ARG A 62 22.82 4.05 -1.46
N ALA A 63 23.23 3.31 -2.49
CA ALA A 63 24.24 3.77 -3.44
C ALA A 63 23.70 4.84 -4.40
N ILE A 64 22.40 4.75 -4.72
CA ILE A 64 21.71 5.72 -5.55
C ILE A 64 21.37 6.94 -4.72
N ASP A 65 20.85 6.73 -3.51
CA ASP A 65 20.58 7.80 -2.56
C ASP A 65 21.86 8.58 -2.22
N ALA A 66 23.03 7.94 -2.15
CA ALA A 66 24.30 8.65 -1.96
C ALA A 66 24.65 9.61 -3.10
N ARG A 67 24.18 9.35 -4.33
CA ARG A 67 24.41 10.23 -5.49
C ARG A 67 23.32 11.28 -5.64
N ASP A 68 22.06 10.88 -5.51
CA ASP A 68 20.92 11.70 -5.88
C ASP A 68 20.34 12.48 -4.69
N ARG A 69 20.51 11.97 -3.47
CA ARG A 69 19.88 12.44 -2.22
C ARG A 69 20.79 12.20 -0.99
N PRO A 70 21.99 12.81 -0.93
CA PRO A 70 22.98 12.54 0.10
C PRO A 70 22.49 12.85 1.53
N GLU A 71 21.41 13.62 1.68
CA GLU A 71 20.75 13.92 2.94
C GLU A 71 19.93 12.74 3.52
N ARG A 72 19.78 11.63 2.78
CA ARG A 72 19.08 10.43 3.26
C ARG A 72 19.79 9.78 4.47
N PRO A 73 19.07 9.06 5.35
CA PRO A 73 19.63 8.49 6.58
C PRO A 73 20.92 7.67 6.46
N ILE A 74 21.01 6.80 5.44
CA ILE A 74 22.17 5.91 5.27
C ILE A 74 23.36 6.68 4.70
N PRO A 75 23.25 7.42 3.57
CA PRO A 75 24.37 8.19 3.04
C PRO A 75 24.90 9.29 3.96
N SER A 76 24.01 9.92 4.73
CA SER A 76 24.40 10.94 5.73
C SER A 76 25.09 10.38 6.97
N GLY A 77 25.19 9.05 7.11
CA GLY A 77 25.79 8.40 8.26
C GLY A 77 24.93 8.40 9.53
N ALA A 78 23.65 8.80 9.46
CA ALA A 78 22.74 8.80 10.61
C ALA A 78 22.42 7.38 11.10
N ILE A 79 22.53 6.38 10.22
CA ILE A 79 22.39 4.95 10.54
C ILE A 79 23.22 4.09 9.56
N GLY A 80 23.81 3.01 10.05
CA GLY A 80 24.58 2.08 9.21
C GLY A 80 23.68 1.20 8.35
N ALA A 81 24.07 0.93 7.10
CA ALA A 81 23.31 0.08 6.18
C ALA A 81 23.05 -1.33 6.74
N GLY A 82 24.02 -1.92 7.46
CA GLY A 82 23.87 -3.23 8.09
C GLY A 82 22.80 -3.25 9.18
N GLU A 83 22.66 -2.17 9.96
CA GLU A 83 21.58 -2.00 10.94
C GLU A 83 20.23 -1.96 10.24
N VAL A 84 20.11 -1.17 9.16
CA VAL A 84 18.86 -1.06 8.39
C VAL A 84 18.47 -2.40 7.75
N PHE A 85 19.41 -3.15 7.16
CA PHE A 85 19.15 -4.50 6.64
C PHE A 85 18.68 -5.45 7.73
N THR A 86 19.35 -5.48 8.88
CA THR A 86 19.01 -6.36 10.01
C THR A 86 17.60 -6.08 10.51
N ILE A 87 17.25 -4.80 10.70
CA ILE A 87 15.90 -4.41 11.10
C ILE A 87 14.87 -4.78 10.02
N GLY A 88 15.16 -4.47 8.75
CA GLY A 88 14.26 -4.75 7.63
C GLY A 88 13.91 -6.23 7.50
N TYR A 89 14.92 -7.10 7.44
CA TYR A 89 14.72 -8.55 7.37
C TYR A 89 14.10 -9.10 8.66
N GLY A 90 14.51 -8.60 9.82
CA GLY A 90 13.94 -9.02 11.11
C GLY A 90 12.43 -8.72 11.19
N LEU A 91 11.99 -7.53 10.73
CA LEU A 91 10.58 -7.17 10.71
C LEU A 91 9.76 -8.04 9.75
N VAL A 92 10.27 -8.30 8.54
CA VAL A 92 9.60 -9.17 7.56
C VAL A 92 9.50 -10.61 8.09
N ALA A 93 10.60 -11.15 8.63
CA ALA A 93 10.63 -12.49 9.22
C ALA A 93 9.67 -12.60 10.42
N THR A 94 9.65 -11.59 11.29
CA THR A 94 8.70 -11.52 12.41
C THR A 94 7.26 -11.50 11.90
N GLY A 95 6.97 -10.73 10.85
CA GLY A 95 5.66 -10.72 10.21
C GLY A 95 5.22 -12.11 9.73
N VAL A 96 6.10 -12.85 9.05
CA VAL A 96 5.83 -14.24 8.62
C VAL A 96 5.56 -15.14 9.82
N ALA A 97 6.39 -15.07 10.86
CA ALA A 97 6.23 -15.87 12.08
C ALA A 97 4.90 -15.59 12.79
N LEU A 98 4.48 -14.32 12.87
CA LEU A 98 3.20 -13.94 13.46
C LEU A 98 2.00 -14.47 12.65
N ILE A 99 2.07 -14.42 11.31
CA ILE A 99 1.02 -15.02 10.47
C ILE A 99 0.98 -16.53 10.65
N ALA A 100 2.12 -17.21 10.65
CA ALA A 100 2.20 -18.65 10.87
C ALA A 100 1.68 -19.06 12.27
N TRP A 101 1.93 -18.25 13.29
CA TRP A 101 1.45 -18.49 14.65
C TRP A 101 -0.07 -18.31 14.77
N HIS A 102 -0.62 -17.19 14.26
CA HIS A 102 -2.03 -16.84 14.47
C HIS A 102 -2.98 -17.50 13.46
N ALA A 103 -2.50 -17.74 12.24
CA ALA A 103 -3.26 -18.36 11.17
C ALA A 103 -2.41 -19.46 10.50
N PRO A 104 -2.20 -20.62 11.17
CA PRO A 104 -1.36 -21.73 10.70
C PRO A 104 -1.97 -22.50 9.51
N ARG A 105 -2.68 -21.81 8.60
CA ARG A 105 -3.21 -22.36 7.36
C ARG A 105 -2.15 -22.25 6.29
N LEU A 106 -1.97 -23.33 5.52
CA LEU A 106 -0.97 -23.38 4.44
C LEU A 106 -1.10 -22.20 3.47
N GLY A 107 -2.33 -21.83 3.08
CA GLY A 107 -2.58 -20.69 2.18
C GLY A 107 -2.12 -19.35 2.76
N ALA A 108 -2.40 -19.09 4.05
CA ALA A 108 -2.00 -17.84 4.71
C ALA A 108 -0.48 -17.73 4.82
N VAL A 109 0.19 -18.82 5.24
CA VAL A 109 1.65 -18.87 5.37
C VAL A 109 2.32 -18.77 4.01
N ALA A 110 1.83 -19.48 3.00
CA ALA A 110 2.35 -19.39 1.63
C ALA A 110 2.20 -17.98 1.06
N SER A 111 1.05 -17.32 1.27
CA SER A 111 0.83 -15.92 0.85
C SER A 111 1.76 -14.94 1.59
N ALA A 112 2.02 -15.16 2.89
CA ALA A 112 2.95 -14.35 3.68
C ALA A 112 4.41 -14.53 3.24
N LEU A 113 4.83 -15.76 2.93
CA LEU A 113 6.15 -16.05 2.36
C LEU A 113 6.29 -15.44 0.95
N ALA A 114 5.26 -15.55 0.12
CA ALA A 114 5.23 -14.90 -1.19
C ALA A 114 5.32 -13.37 -1.05
N LEU A 115 4.66 -12.77 -0.04
CA LEU A 115 4.77 -11.34 0.26
C LEU A 115 6.21 -10.96 0.65
N ALA A 116 6.85 -11.72 1.54
CA ALA A 116 8.23 -11.49 1.91
C ALA A 116 9.17 -11.55 0.69
N ALA A 117 9.01 -12.58 -0.14
CA ALA A 117 9.78 -12.73 -1.38
C ALA A 117 9.53 -11.59 -2.36
N ALA A 118 8.27 -11.15 -2.53
CA ALA A 118 7.92 -10.05 -3.41
C ALA A 118 8.52 -8.71 -2.95
N ILE A 119 8.51 -8.44 -1.63
CA ILE A 119 9.15 -7.26 -1.04
C ILE A 119 10.65 -7.25 -1.35
N ILE A 120 11.34 -8.35 -1.03
CA ILE A 120 12.79 -8.46 -1.24
C ILE A 120 13.14 -8.35 -2.73
N LEU A 121 12.38 -9.03 -3.59
CA LEU A 121 12.59 -9.00 -5.05
C LEU A 121 12.36 -7.59 -5.62
N TYR A 122 11.32 -6.90 -5.15
CA TYR A 122 11.07 -5.51 -5.51
C TYR A 122 12.24 -4.63 -5.06
N ASP A 123 12.59 -4.63 -3.78
CA ASP A 123 13.64 -3.73 -3.27
C ASP A 123 14.99 -3.99 -3.95
N ALA A 124 15.33 -5.26 -4.21
CA ALA A 124 16.59 -5.61 -4.87
C ALA A 124 16.66 -5.26 -6.37
N ARG A 125 15.52 -5.23 -7.10
CA ARG A 125 15.54 -5.14 -8.59
C ARG A 125 14.62 -4.10 -9.20
N HIS A 126 13.83 -3.35 -8.44
CA HIS A 126 12.75 -2.51 -9.00
C HIS A 126 13.21 -1.39 -9.92
N LYS A 127 14.45 -0.90 -9.79
CA LYS A 127 14.95 0.23 -10.57
C LYS A 127 15.34 -0.14 -12.00
N GLU A 128 15.94 -1.32 -12.16
CA GLU A 128 16.33 -1.87 -13.47
C GLU A 128 15.18 -2.63 -14.14
N ASN A 129 14.13 -2.97 -13.39
CA ASN A 129 13.02 -3.75 -13.88
C ASN A 129 11.86 -2.88 -14.39
N PRO A 130 11.51 -2.96 -15.70
CA PRO A 130 10.30 -2.32 -16.25
C PRO A 130 9.01 -2.74 -15.54
N LEU A 131 8.99 -3.96 -14.97
CA LEU A 131 7.88 -4.51 -14.19
C LEU A 131 7.86 -4.06 -12.72
N GLY A 132 8.75 -3.13 -12.31
CA GLY A 132 8.77 -2.60 -10.94
C GLY A 132 7.40 -2.16 -10.39
N PRO A 133 6.56 -1.43 -11.16
CA PRO A 133 5.19 -1.10 -10.74
C PRO A 133 4.30 -2.32 -10.47
N ALA A 134 4.42 -3.37 -11.29
CA ALA A 134 3.68 -4.62 -11.08
C ALA A 134 4.17 -5.36 -9.83
N LEU A 135 5.48 -5.40 -9.57
CA LEU A 135 6.02 -5.98 -8.34
C LEU A 135 5.56 -5.22 -7.08
N MET A 136 5.54 -3.87 -7.12
CA MET A 136 5.00 -3.06 -6.02
C MET A 136 3.51 -3.31 -5.79
N GLY A 137 2.73 -3.39 -6.88
CA GLY A 137 1.32 -3.76 -6.83
C GLY A 137 1.12 -5.16 -6.26
N LEU A 138 1.99 -6.11 -6.62
CA LEU A 138 1.96 -7.49 -6.14
C LEU A 138 2.14 -7.56 -4.62
N CYS A 139 3.04 -6.75 -4.04
CA CYS A 139 3.17 -6.65 -2.59
C CYS A 139 1.83 -6.25 -1.93
N ARG A 140 1.10 -5.29 -2.50
CA ARG A 140 -0.20 -4.87 -1.95
C ARG A 140 -1.31 -5.90 -2.17
N LEU A 141 -1.33 -6.56 -3.33
CA LEU A 141 -2.20 -7.70 -3.57
C LEU A 141 -1.96 -8.80 -2.52
N LEU A 142 -0.71 -9.12 -2.22
CA LEU A 142 -0.34 -10.16 -1.28
C LEU A 142 -0.65 -9.79 0.17
N VAL A 143 -0.59 -8.52 0.56
CA VAL A 143 -1.14 -8.05 1.87
C VAL A 143 -2.63 -8.40 1.94
N TYR A 144 -3.37 -8.09 0.88
CA TYR A 144 -4.82 -8.32 0.78
C TYR A 144 -5.17 -9.81 0.86
N THR A 145 -4.49 -10.65 0.06
CA THR A 145 -4.75 -12.10 0.02
C THR A 145 -4.27 -12.79 1.29
N THR A 146 -3.18 -12.33 1.91
CA THR A 146 -2.71 -12.87 3.20
C THR A 146 -3.74 -12.61 4.29
N ALA A 147 -4.31 -11.39 4.36
CA ALA A 147 -5.37 -11.08 5.31
C ALA A 147 -6.63 -11.95 5.08
N ALA A 148 -7.03 -12.15 3.82
CA ALA A 148 -8.15 -13.01 3.47
C ALA A 148 -7.91 -14.50 3.84
N LEU A 149 -6.75 -15.05 3.47
CA LEU A 149 -6.38 -16.44 3.74
C LEU A 149 -6.12 -16.71 5.22
N ALA A 150 -5.81 -15.69 6.00
CA ALA A 150 -5.69 -15.79 7.44
C ALA A 150 -7.04 -16.05 8.13
N VAL A 151 -8.17 -15.74 7.47
CA VAL A 151 -9.52 -15.88 8.03
C VAL A 151 -10.45 -16.79 7.22
N SER A 152 -10.03 -17.21 6.03
CA SER A 152 -10.77 -18.11 5.14
C SER A 152 -9.82 -19.13 4.48
N PRO A 153 -10.25 -20.38 4.23
CA PRO A 153 -9.40 -21.40 3.60
C PRO A 153 -9.15 -21.16 2.11
N THR A 154 -9.97 -20.36 1.44
CA THR A 154 -9.88 -20.15 -0.02
C THR A 154 -10.10 -18.69 -0.39
N LEU A 155 -9.58 -18.30 -1.57
CA LEU A 155 -9.82 -16.99 -2.16
C LEU A 155 -11.11 -17.01 -2.99
N GLY A 156 -12.20 -16.53 -2.40
CA GLY A 156 -13.45 -16.33 -3.12
C GLY A 156 -13.32 -15.26 -4.22
N ARG A 157 -14.26 -15.29 -5.18
CA ARG A 157 -14.33 -14.30 -6.27
C ARG A 157 -14.26 -12.84 -5.79
N PRO A 158 -14.94 -12.41 -4.70
CA PRO A 158 -14.83 -11.03 -4.23
C PRO A 158 -13.39 -10.65 -3.87
N VAL A 159 -12.67 -11.50 -3.14
CA VAL A 159 -11.26 -11.25 -2.76
C VAL A 159 -10.39 -11.12 -4.00
N VAL A 160 -10.51 -12.04 -4.96
CA VAL A 160 -9.69 -12.02 -6.19
C VAL A 160 -9.94 -10.74 -6.98
N VAL A 161 -11.20 -10.37 -7.20
CA VAL A 161 -11.56 -9.16 -7.95
C VAL A 161 -11.09 -7.90 -7.22
N GLY A 162 -11.31 -7.80 -5.90
CA GLY A 162 -10.85 -6.66 -5.10
C GLY A 162 -9.33 -6.52 -5.12
N ALA A 163 -8.61 -7.63 -4.94
CA ALA A 163 -7.15 -7.65 -4.95
C ALA A 163 -6.57 -7.29 -6.33
N LEU A 164 -7.20 -7.72 -7.42
CA LEU A 164 -6.82 -7.33 -8.79
C LEU A 164 -7.13 -5.86 -9.09
N CYS A 165 -8.24 -5.32 -8.58
CA CYS A 165 -8.55 -3.89 -8.71
C CYS A 165 -7.52 -3.03 -7.98
N LEU A 166 -7.14 -3.43 -6.75
CA LEU A 166 -6.09 -2.77 -6.00
C LEU A 166 -4.74 -2.90 -6.72
N PHE A 167 -4.39 -4.09 -7.19
CA PHE A 167 -3.17 -4.33 -7.98
C PHE A 167 -3.08 -3.41 -9.20
N ALA A 168 -4.17 -3.32 -9.98
CA ALA A 168 -4.24 -2.42 -11.13
C ALA A 168 -4.04 -0.96 -10.70
N TYR A 169 -4.75 -0.50 -9.66
CA TYR A 169 -4.58 0.84 -9.13
C TYR A 169 -3.12 1.15 -8.75
N LEU A 170 -2.43 0.21 -8.09
CA LEU A 170 -1.02 0.36 -7.71
C LEU A 170 -0.09 0.39 -8.92
N ILE A 171 -0.33 -0.38 -9.98
CA ILE A 171 0.45 -0.27 -11.23
C ILE A 171 0.35 1.16 -11.76
N GLY A 172 -0.86 1.68 -11.87
CA GLY A 172 -1.11 3.02 -12.37
C GLY A 172 -0.46 4.09 -11.49
N LEU A 173 -0.55 3.95 -10.17
CA LEU A 173 0.12 4.82 -9.19
C LEU A 173 1.65 4.76 -9.32
N THR A 174 2.26 3.58 -9.19
CA THR A 174 3.71 3.43 -9.13
C THR A 174 4.36 3.79 -10.45
N TYR A 175 3.72 3.49 -11.58
CA TYR A 175 4.22 3.95 -12.87
C TYR A 175 4.08 5.48 -13.01
N SER A 176 2.95 6.06 -12.57
CA SER A 176 2.81 7.51 -12.54
C SER A 176 3.90 8.16 -11.70
N ALA A 177 4.22 7.60 -10.52
CA ALA A 177 5.29 8.07 -9.63
C ALA A 177 6.68 7.95 -10.27
N LYS A 178 6.98 6.89 -11.04
CA LYS A 178 8.27 6.75 -11.74
C LYS A 178 8.49 7.78 -12.85
N GLN A 179 7.43 8.43 -13.35
CA GLN A 179 7.58 9.48 -14.38
C GLN A 179 8.08 10.82 -13.81
N GLU A 180 8.23 10.97 -12.49
CA GLU A 180 8.73 12.20 -11.84
C GLU A 180 10.04 12.68 -12.46
N THR A 181 10.95 11.75 -12.72
CA THR A 181 12.30 12.02 -13.21
C THR A 181 12.32 12.48 -14.67
N ARG A 182 11.21 12.36 -15.42
CA ARG A 182 11.15 12.65 -16.87
C ARG A 182 10.62 14.03 -17.23
N ALA A 183 10.41 14.92 -16.26
CA ALA A 183 9.96 16.31 -16.42
C ALA A 183 8.59 16.52 -17.13
N ARG A 184 7.96 15.47 -17.68
CA ARG A 184 6.62 15.48 -18.28
C ARG A 184 5.92 14.13 -18.08
N PHE A 185 4.61 14.18 -17.83
CA PHE A 185 3.72 13.00 -17.89
C PHE A 185 3.53 12.63 -19.37
N GLN A 186 4.24 11.62 -19.84
CA GLN A 186 4.33 11.29 -21.28
C GLN A 186 3.31 10.24 -21.74
N SER A 187 2.66 9.53 -20.80
CA SER A 187 1.81 8.40 -21.14
C SER A 187 0.51 8.36 -20.33
N VAL A 188 -0.60 8.14 -21.03
CA VAL A 188 -1.96 8.12 -20.44
C VAL A 188 -2.39 6.72 -20.01
N TRP A 189 -1.73 5.67 -20.49
CA TRP A 189 -2.08 4.28 -20.14
C TRP A 189 -2.09 3.99 -18.61
N PRO A 190 -1.26 4.61 -17.74
CA PRO A 190 -1.33 4.39 -16.30
C PRO A 190 -2.66 4.89 -15.70
N LEU A 191 -3.33 5.83 -16.37
CA LEU A 191 -4.65 6.31 -15.97
C LEU A 191 -5.69 5.20 -16.11
N ALA A 192 -5.60 4.33 -17.12
CA ALA A 192 -6.51 3.21 -17.28
C ALA A 192 -6.48 2.29 -16.05
N PHE A 193 -5.27 1.99 -15.58
CA PHE A 193 -5.02 1.21 -14.37
C PHE A 193 -5.49 1.93 -13.08
N LEU A 194 -5.25 3.24 -12.96
CA LEU A 194 -5.76 4.06 -11.84
C LEU A 194 -7.29 4.10 -11.77
N THR A 195 -7.98 4.00 -12.92
CA THR A 195 -9.45 4.04 -12.98
C THR A 195 -10.12 2.69 -12.79
N THR A 196 -9.38 1.57 -12.75
CA THR A 196 -9.96 0.23 -12.61
C THR A 196 -10.91 0.09 -11.41
N PRO A 197 -10.57 0.58 -10.19
CA PRO A 197 -11.50 0.51 -9.06
C PRO A 197 -12.77 1.35 -9.24
N LEU A 198 -12.70 2.46 -9.99
CA LEU A 198 -13.87 3.27 -10.32
C LEU A 198 -14.79 2.50 -11.26
N VAL A 199 -14.25 1.94 -12.34
CA VAL A 199 -15.05 1.15 -13.30
C VAL A 199 -15.74 -0.02 -12.59
N HIS A 200 -15.01 -0.76 -11.75
CA HIS A 200 -15.58 -1.87 -10.99
C HIS A 200 -16.62 -1.40 -9.96
N GLY A 201 -16.32 -0.32 -9.23
CA GLY A 201 -17.16 0.20 -8.16
C GLY A 201 -18.43 0.93 -8.63
N LEU A 202 -18.58 1.18 -9.94
CA LEU A 202 -19.79 1.80 -10.49
C LEU A 202 -21.05 0.99 -10.17
N TRP A 203 -20.96 -0.34 -10.24
CA TRP A 203 -22.07 -1.22 -9.85
C TRP A 203 -22.40 -1.05 -8.36
N ALA A 204 -21.39 -1.07 -7.48
CA ALA A 204 -21.62 -0.87 -6.05
C ALA A 204 -22.24 0.50 -5.76
N ALA A 205 -21.75 1.55 -6.42
CA ALA A 205 -22.25 2.91 -6.29
C ALA A 205 -23.73 3.06 -6.70
N ALA A 206 -24.16 2.33 -7.72
CA ALA A 206 -25.56 2.32 -8.17
C ALA A 206 -26.52 1.62 -7.20
N HIS A 207 -26.01 0.76 -6.32
CA HIS A 207 -26.84 -0.08 -5.43
C HIS A 207 -26.71 0.28 -3.94
N GLY A 208 -26.03 1.38 -3.59
CA GLY A 208 -25.93 1.80 -2.19
C GLY A 208 -25.37 3.20 -2.00
N ILE A 209 -26.02 4.00 -1.14
CA ILE A 209 -25.64 5.40 -0.88
C ILE A 209 -24.21 5.54 -0.36
N VAL A 210 -23.78 4.66 0.56
CA VAL A 210 -22.42 4.68 1.10
C VAL A 210 -21.40 4.36 0.01
N ALA A 211 -21.66 3.35 -0.82
CA ALA A 211 -20.80 3.04 -1.96
C ALA A 211 -20.73 4.20 -2.96
N GLY A 212 -21.86 4.87 -3.22
CA GLY A 212 -21.92 6.06 -4.06
C GLY A 212 -21.07 7.23 -3.53
N LEU A 213 -21.15 7.51 -2.22
CA LEU A 213 -20.34 8.55 -1.59
C LEU A 213 -18.83 8.22 -1.62
N VAL A 214 -18.46 6.97 -1.34
CA VAL A 214 -17.06 6.52 -1.40
C VAL A 214 -16.54 6.56 -2.84
N TYR A 215 -17.36 6.15 -3.82
CA TYR A 215 -17.04 6.25 -5.23
C TYR A 215 -16.76 7.69 -5.65
N LEU A 216 -17.63 8.64 -5.26
CA LEU A 216 -17.43 10.06 -5.55
C LEU A 216 -16.16 10.60 -4.88
N ALA A 217 -15.89 10.22 -3.63
CA ALA A 217 -14.65 10.61 -2.94
C ALA A 217 -13.40 10.09 -3.66
N LEU A 218 -13.41 8.82 -4.10
CA LEU A 218 -12.32 8.24 -4.87
C LEU A 218 -12.16 8.95 -6.22
N LEU A 219 -13.26 9.20 -6.94
CA LEU A 219 -13.25 9.89 -8.22
C LEU A 219 -12.64 11.30 -8.10
N VAL A 220 -13.09 12.07 -7.11
CA VAL A 220 -12.56 13.42 -6.84
C VAL A 220 -11.07 13.35 -6.49
N SER A 221 -10.66 12.38 -5.66
CA SER A 221 -9.26 12.19 -5.26
C SER A 221 -8.37 11.85 -6.47
N VAL A 222 -8.80 10.94 -7.35
CA VAL A 222 -8.08 10.58 -8.57
C VAL A 222 -8.04 11.76 -9.53
N MET A 223 -9.15 12.45 -9.76
CA MET A 223 -9.19 13.65 -10.62
C MET A 223 -8.26 14.75 -10.11
N ALA A 224 -8.24 15.00 -8.80
CA ALA A 224 -7.34 15.98 -8.18
C ALA A 224 -5.87 15.58 -8.39
N ALA A 225 -5.53 14.31 -8.18
CA ALA A 225 -4.18 13.81 -8.42
C ALA A 225 -3.75 13.92 -9.89
N VAL A 226 -4.62 13.55 -10.84
CA VAL A 226 -4.33 13.68 -12.27
C VAL A 226 -4.12 15.15 -12.68
N ARG A 227 -4.92 16.07 -12.15
CA ARG A 227 -4.72 17.52 -12.36
C ARG A 227 -3.36 17.98 -11.84
N LEU A 228 -2.92 17.47 -10.68
CA LEU A 228 -1.61 17.79 -10.12
C LEU A 228 -0.46 17.16 -10.91
N LEU A 229 -0.60 15.92 -11.39
CA LEU A 229 0.40 15.24 -12.24
C LEU A 229 0.61 15.93 -13.58
N ARG A 230 -0.42 16.58 -14.12
CA ARG A 230 -0.35 17.35 -15.38
C ARG A 230 0.20 18.76 -15.19
N ALA A 231 0.28 19.26 -13.96
CA ALA A 231 0.79 20.60 -13.69
C ALA A 231 2.32 20.62 -13.73
N THR A 232 2.89 21.73 -14.20
CA THR A 232 4.34 21.91 -14.40
C THR A 232 5.11 22.31 -13.15
N ALA A 233 4.45 22.47 -12.00
CA ALA A 233 5.09 22.92 -10.77
C ALA A 233 5.75 21.76 -10.00
N PRO A 234 7.01 21.91 -9.53
CA PRO A 234 7.82 20.83 -8.97
C PRO A 234 7.27 20.25 -7.66
N ASP A 235 6.49 21.03 -6.89
CA ASP A 235 5.89 20.60 -5.62
C ASP A 235 4.58 19.82 -5.79
N ARG A 236 3.96 19.88 -6.98
CA ARG A 236 2.64 19.27 -7.23
C ARG A 236 2.72 17.78 -7.46
N PHE A 237 3.82 17.29 -8.04
CA PHE A 237 3.98 15.88 -8.34
C PHE A 237 4.06 15.01 -7.06
N PRO A 238 4.94 15.30 -6.07
CA PRO A 238 4.95 14.54 -4.81
C PRO A 238 3.61 14.60 -4.07
N ARG A 239 2.91 15.74 -4.13
CA ARG A 239 1.56 15.88 -3.55
C ARG A 239 0.54 14.97 -4.23
N ALA A 240 0.62 14.80 -5.54
CA ALA A 240 -0.25 13.90 -6.30
C ALA A 240 -0.01 12.45 -5.89
N VAL A 241 1.25 12.01 -5.85
CA VAL A 241 1.62 10.64 -5.45
C VAL A 241 1.17 10.37 -4.01
N ALA A 242 1.44 11.29 -3.08
CA ALA A 242 1.02 11.18 -1.70
C ALA A 242 -0.52 11.10 -1.55
N GLY A 243 -1.27 11.85 -2.36
CA GLY A 243 -2.72 11.80 -2.43
C GLY A 243 -3.25 10.46 -2.96
N LEU A 244 -2.64 9.93 -4.02
CA LEU A 244 -3.00 8.62 -4.56
C LEU A 244 -2.66 7.47 -3.61
N ILE A 245 -1.55 7.55 -2.86
CA ILE A 245 -1.24 6.58 -1.79
C ILE A 245 -2.35 6.60 -0.74
N ALA A 246 -2.74 7.78 -0.27
CA ALA A 246 -3.84 7.88 0.70
C ALA A 246 -5.15 7.32 0.15
N ALA A 247 -5.42 7.50 -1.14
CA ALA A 247 -6.64 7.02 -1.79
C ALA A 247 -6.73 5.49 -1.91
N ILE A 248 -5.68 4.73 -1.58
CA ILE A 248 -5.77 3.27 -1.37
C ILE A 248 -6.89 2.94 -0.37
N ALA A 249 -7.01 3.73 0.71
CA ALA A 249 -8.08 3.55 1.70
C ALA A 249 -9.49 3.71 1.10
N LEU A 250 -9.65 4.57 0.09
CA LEU A 250 -10.93 4.75 -0.62
C LEU A 250 -11.21 3.60 -1.60
N VAL A 251 -10.17 3.04 -2.23
CA VAL A 251 -10.28 1.81 -3.04
C VAL A 251 -10.77 0.65 -2.19
N ASP A 252 -10.14 0.46 -1.01
CA ASP A 252 -10.54 -0.57 -0.04
C ASP A 252 -11.97 -0.35 0.47
N ALA A 253 -12.31 0.89 0.84
CA ALA A 253 -13.65 1.24 1.30
C ALA A 253 -14.73 0.97 0.24
N LEU A 254 -14.43 1.24 -1.04
CA LEU A 254 -15.36 0.98 -2.15
C LEU A 254 -15.61 -0.52 -2.33
N ALA A 255 -14.55 -1.33 -2.22
CA ALA A 255 -14.66 -2.79 -2.27
C ALA A 255 -15.47 -3.34 -1.08
N ILE A 256 -15.22 -2.84 0.14
CA ILE A 256 -15.96 -3.21 1.36
C ILE A 256 -17.44 -2.83 1.24
N ALA A 257 -17.74 -1.64 0.71
CA ALA A 257 -19.12 -1.20 0.49
C ALA A 257 -19.83 -2.09 -0.54
N GLY A 258 -19.16 -2.43 -1.64
CA GLY A 258 -19.67 -3.35 -2.66
C GLY A 258 -19.91 -4.78 -2.18
N ALA A 259 -19.22 -5.20 -1.11
CA ALA A 259 -19.46 -6.47 -0.44
C ALA A 259 -20.60 -6.42 0.60
N GLY A 260 -21.33 -5.30 0.69
CA GLY A 260 -22.49 -5.16 1.58
C GLY A 260 -22.15 -4.82 3.03
N ALA A 261 -20.96 -4.28 3.30
CA ALA A 261 -20.53 -3.90 4.66
C ALA A 261 -20.34 -2.36 4.81
N PRO A 262 -21.40 -1.54 4.65
CA PRO A 262 -21.27 -0.08 4.58
C PRO A 262 -20.68 0.57 5.85
N GLY A 263 -20.98 0.04 7.05
CA GLY A 263 -20.39 0.55 8.28
C GLY A 263 -18.86 0.39 8.33
N LEU A 264 -18.35 -0.76 7.90
CA LEU A 264 -16.90 -1.00 7.80
C LEU A 264 -16.28 -0.21 6.65
N ALA A 265 -17.02 0.05 5.57
CA ALA A 265 -16.57 0.92 4.49
C ALA A 265 -16.33 2.35 4.99
N LEU A 266 -17.25 2.91 5.78
CA LEU A 266 -17.08 4.22 6.40
C LEU A 266 -15.85 4.24 7.32
N THR A 267 -15.64 3.19 8.14
CA THR A 267 -14.41 3.07 8.94
C THR A 267 -13.16 3.05 8.07
N ALA A 268 -13.17 2.32 6.95
CA ALA A 268 -12.04 2.29 6.02
C ALA A 268 -11.76 3.67 5.39
N THR A 269 -12.79 4.48 5.11
CA THR A 269 -12.58 5.84 4.59
C THR A 269 -11.77 6.73 5.53
N LEU A 270 -11.78 6.48 6.84
CA LEU A 270 -10.97 7.22 7.82
C LEU A 270 -9.46 7.04 7.58
N GLY A 271 -9.05 5.97 6.91
CA GLY A 271 -7.67 5.74 6.49
C GLY A 271 -7.16 6.84 5.55
N TRP A 272 -8.03 7.40 4.70
CA TRP A 272 -7.66 8.45 3.74
C TRP A 272 -7.21 9.76 4.43
N PRO A 273 -8.05 10.41 5.27
CA PRO A 273 -7.61 11.61 5.98
C PRO A 273 -6.52 11.29 7.01
N ALA A 274 -6.53 10.12 7.64
CA ALA A 274 -5.46 9.71 8.57
C ALA A 274 -4.10 9.66 7.89
N THR A 275 -3.99 8.99 6.72
CA THR A 275 -2.74 8.96 5.94
C THR A 275 -2.31 10.37 5.53
N ARG A 276 -3.23 11.22 5.07
CA ARG A 276 -2.90 12.61 4.69
C ARG A 276 -2.45 13.45 5.87
N ALA A 277 -3.04 13.27 7.05
CA ALA A 277 -2.63 13.96 8.27
C ALA A 277 -1.24 13.51 8.74
N LEU A 278 -0.99 12.20 8.78
CA LEU A 278 0.30 11.65 9.18
C LEU A 278 1.43 12.01 8.20
N GLN A 279 1.11 12.13 6.91
CA GLN A 279 2.06 12.57 5.87
C GLN A 279 2.60 14.00 6.11
N ARG A 280 1.94 14.82 6.94
CA ARG A 280 2.44 16.14 7.34
C ARG A 280 3.64 16.06 8.30
N TYR A 281 3.72 14.98 9.07
CA TYR A 281 4.77 14.77 10.08
C TYR A 281 5.87 13.83 9.58
N VAL A 282 5.49 12.76 8.89
CA VAL A 282 6.41 11.79 8.31
C VAL A 282 6.10 11.67 6.81
N ARG A 283 7.03 12.11 5.96
CA ARG A 283 6.84 12.00 4.50
C ARG A 283 6.62 10.53 4.12
N GLY A 284 5.52 10.28 3.39
CA GLY A 284 5.13 8.95 2.92
C GLY A 284 5.83 8.52 1.62
N THR A 285 6.64 9.39 1.03
CA THR A 285 7.36 9.25 -0.25
C THR A 285 8.76 9.85 -0.11
#